data_AF-A0A7V9ZRE3-F1
#
_entry.id   AF-A0A7V9ZRE3-F1
#
_cell.length_a   1.000
_cell.length_b   1.000
_cell.length_c   1.000
_cell.angle_alpha   90.00
_cell.angle_beta   90.00
_cell.angle_gamma   90.00
#
_symmetry.space_group_name_H-M   'P 1'
#
loop_
_entity.id
_entity.type
_entity.pdbx_description
1 polymer ?
#
loop_
_entity_poly.entity_id
_entity_poly.type
_entity_poly.pdbx_seq_one_letter_code
_entity_poly.pdbx_strand_id
1 'polypeptide(L)'
;MKLVLLALGGDARHARKALGERYPKAEIEEITRAEIESGGMAQRLNALRALRPDVFAVVTERLAWQRGQNAFLLFGALAGARRTIIVDAHEGWREEGRARSLMASPTRLAREATISAAAMMRAARQLRRLELAIKRGEHLKPRAQKKNAEHGATEIVYVRATPGPGTQLGGAASHINGFINAAVELGARVSPLSNDQIAGLDEDKTPLKVIWPKPVGSTRAAFDIYNNLLFTHGAALEIERAQPDFIYQRYSRFSWAGVEASRRTGRPLFLEYNGSEVWVGRYWDRVGSLGLLERYERLNLAAAARVFVVSEVERQNLLRAGVEDEKIVVNPNGVDAERFQPNIGGSRVRKELGIGRNETLVGFVGTFGPWHGVLVLAEAIKLMPGDARVR
;
A
#
# COMPACT_ATOMS: atom_id res chain seq x y z
N MET A 1 21.64 12.87 27.25
CA MET A 1 21.71 11.92 26.12
C MET A 1 20.89 12.49 25.00
N LYS A 2 21.46 12.64 23.82
CA LYS A 2 20.78 13.24 22.66
C LYS A 2 20.21 12.16 21.74
N LEU A 3 18.90 12.21 21.52
CA LEU A 3 18.18 11.31 20.63
C LEU A 3 17.71 12.10 19.42
N VAL A 4 18.18 11.72 18.24
CA VAL A 4 17.74 12.32 16.98
C VAL A 4 16.72 11.41 16.34
N LEU A 5 15.52 11.93 16.10
CA LEU A 5 14.35 11.21 15.59
C LEU A 5 14.05 11.59 14.15
N LEU A 6 14.16 10.64 13.23
CA LEU A 6 13.74 10.80 11.83
C LEU A 6 12.37 10.16 11.61
N ALA A 7 11.37 10.97 11.26
CA ALA A 7 10.05 10.49 10.88
C ALA A 7 9.96 10.22 9.37
N LEU A 8 9.79 8.94 8.98
CA LEU A 8 9.61 8.53 7.56
C LEU A 8 8.15 8.21 7.21
N GLY A 9 7.34 7.92 8.22
CA GLY A 9 5.92 7.56 8.12
C GLY A 9 5.40 7.14 9.51
N GLY A 10 4.09 6.94 9.66
CA GLY A 10 3.48 6.62 10.95
C GLY A 10 3.13 7.84 11.82
N ASP A 11 2.49 7.59 12.96
CA ASP A 11 2.21 8.61 13.97
C ASP A 11 3.49 8.91 14.78
N ALA A 12 4.24 9.91 14.34
CA ALA A 12 5.46 10.36 15.00
C ALA A 12 5.24 10.70 16.48
N ARG A 13 4.03 11.11 16.88
CA ARG A 13 3.70 11.43 18.29
C ARG A 13 3.70 10.17 19.14
N HIS A 14 3.14 9.07 18.64
CA HIS A 14 3.10 7.80 19.36
C HIS A 14 4.53 7.26 19.55
N ALA A 15 5.33 7.25 18.49
CA ALA A 15 6.73 6.83 18.56
C ALA A 15 7.56 7.72 19.49
N ARG A 16 7.35 9.04 19.47
CA ARG A 16 8.00 9.98 20.39
C ARG A 16 7.65 9.68 21.85
N LYS A 17 6.39 9.37 22.13
CA LYS A 17 5.94 8.96 23.48
C LYS A 17 6.66 7.69 23.93
N ALA A 18 6.67 6.64 23.11
CA ALA A 18 7.34 5.38 23.43
C ALA A 18 8.86 5.54 23.66
N LEU A 19 9.51 6.38 22.85
CA LEU A 19 10.93 6.71 23.02
C LEU A 19 11.18 7.51 24.32
N GLY A 20 10.28 8.44 24.65
CA GLY A 20 10.34 9.21 25.90
C GLY A 20 10.15 8.35 27.15
N GLU A 21 9.24 7.37 27.11
CA GLU A 21 9.04 6.41 28.20
C GLU A 21 10.26 5.53 28.45
N ARG A 22 10.92 5.05 27.38
CA ARG A 22 12.13 4.24 27.48
C ARG A 22 13.37 5.05 27.87
N TYR A 23 13.43 6.30 27.42
CA TYR A 23 14.55 7.21 27.66
C TYR A 23 14.08 8.53 28.30
N PRO A 24 13.63 8.51 29.56
CA PRO A 24 12.98 9.67 30.20
C PRO A 24 13.90 10.88 30.41
N LYS A 25 15.22 10.68 30.31
CA LYS A 25 16.25 11.74 30.41
C LYS A 25 16.84 12.13 29.04
N ALA A 26 16.26 11.66 27.94
CA ALA A 26 16.72 11.99 26.60
C ALA A 26 16.16 13.34 26.14
N GLU A 27 17.01 14.14 25.52
CA GLU A 27 16.57 15.26 24.69
C GLU A 27 16.26 14.71 23.30
N ILE A 28 14.99 14.79 22.87
CA ILE A 28 14.53 14.30 21.56
C ILE A 28 14.49 15.46 20.59
N GLU A 29 15.40 15.47 19.61
CA GLU A 29 15.43 16.38 18.47
C GLU A 29 14.82 15.68 17.26
N GLU A 30 13.70 16.21 16.75
CA GLU A 30 13.02 15.66 15.58
C GLU A 30 13.54 16.32 14.30
N ILE A 31 13.83 15.51 13.30
CA ILE A 31 14.25 15.94 11.98
C ILE A 31 13.36 15.33 10.91
N THR A 32 13.03 16.16 9.94
CA THR A 32 12.20 15.82 8.80
C THR A 32 13.01 15.06 7.74
N ARG A 33 12.28 14.33 6.91
CA ARG A 33 12.87 13.66 5.74
C ARG A 33 13.56 14.64 4.79
N ALA A 34 13.02 15.85 4.63
CA ALA A 34 13.59 16.88 3.75
C ALA A 34 14.98 17.35 4.24
N GLU A 35 15.18 17.46 5.55
CA GLU A 35 16.44 17.89 6.14
C GLU A 35 17.57 16.86 5.94
N ILE A 36 17.25 15.56 5.96
CA ILE A 36 18.23 14.49 5.71
C ILE A 36 18.38 14.14 4.23
N GLU A 37 17.32 14.17 3.42
CA GLU A 37 17.39 13.68 2.04
C GLU A 37 17.98 14.68 1.02
N SER A 38 18.32 15.89 1.46
CA SER A 38 19.04 16.85 0.62
C SER A 38 20.45 16.34 0.26
N GLY A 39 20.77 16.37 -1.03
CA GLY A 39 22.11 16.00 -1.51
C GLY A 39 22.45 14.50 -1.50
N GLY A 40 23.74 14.21 -1.72
CA GLY A 40 24.27 12.84 -1.81
C GLY A 40 24.57 12.21 -0.44
N MET A 41 24.80 10.89 -0.40
CA MET A 41 24.95 10.12 0.85
C MET A 41 25.94 10.72 1.87
N ALA A 42 27.08 11.25 1.40
CA ALA A 42 28.07 11.89 2.27
C ALA A 42 27.53 13.16 2.97
N GLN A 43 26.74 13.97 2.26
CA GLN A 43 26.09 15.17 2.82
C GLN A 43 25.06 14.79 3.87
N ARG A 44 24.21 13.79 3.57
CA ARG A 44 23.21 13.25 4.52
C ARG A 44 23.86 12.73 5.80
N LEU A 45 24.97 12.00 5.64
CA LEU A 45 25.73 11.47 6.76
C LEU A 45 26.36 12.57 7.62
N ASN A 46 26.92 13.59 6.97
CA ASN A 46 27.50 14.74 7.66
C ASN A 46 26.43 15.56 8.40
N ALA A 47 25.23 15.73 7.82
CA ALA A 47 24.10 16.39 8.47
C ALA A 47 23.71 15.67 9.76
N LEU A 48 23.50 14.34 9.72
CA LEU A 48 23.19 13.59 10.94
C LEU A 48 24.36 13.59 11.94
N ARG A 49 25.61 13.53 11.47
CA ARG A 49 26.80 13.59 12.33
C ARG A 49 26.93 14.93 13.04
N ALA A 50 26.59 16.04 12.39
CA ALA A 50 26.63 17.38 12.97
C ALA A 50 25.71 17.51 14.20
N LEU A 51 24.60 16.76 14.22
CA LEU A 51 23.68 16.72 15.36
C LEU A 51 24.25 15.98 16.58
N ARG A 52 25.34 15.21 16.42
CA ARG A 52 26.01 14.41 17.47
C ARG A 52 25.03 13.50 18.24
N PRO A 53 24.26 12.63 17.56
CA PRO A 53 23.31 11.75 18.24
C PRO A 53 24.03 10.74 19.13
N ASP A 54 23.57 10.56 20.38
CA ASP A 54 23.87 9.35 21.16
C ASP A 54 23.03 8.17 20.61
N VAL A 55 21.77 8.45 20.29
CA VAL A 55 20.79 7.52 19.71
C VAL A 55 20.23 8.12 18.42
N PHE A 56 20.24 7.35 17.35
CA PHE A 56 19.51 7.67 16.12
C PHE A 56 18.26 6.81 16.03
N ALA A 57 17.09 7.42 16.00
CA ALA A 57 15.80 6.73 15.92
C ALA A 57 15.12 7.01 14.59
N VAL A 58 14.49 6.00 14.00
CA VAL A 58 13.71 6.10 12.76
C VAL A 58 12.29 5.62 13.05
N VAL A 59 11.30 6.45 12.72
CA VAL A 59 9.88 6.08 12.79
C VAL A 59 9.38 5.67 11.42
N THR A 60 8.70 4.52 11.38
CA THR A 60 8.01 4.02 10.20
C THR A 60 6.55 3.65 10.56
N GLU A 61 5.73 3.40 9.55
CA GLU A 61 4.39 2.88 9.74
C GLU A 61 4.42 1.44 10.29
N ARG A 62 5.16 0.54 9.61
CA ARG A 62 5.37 -0.86 10.01
C ARG A 62 6.79 -1.29 9.73
N LEU A 63 7.41 -2.03 10.65
CA LEU A 63 8.72 -2.64 10.43
C LEU A 63 8.69 -3.56 9.23
N ALA A 64 7.64 -4.38 9.06
CA ALA A 64 7.53 -5.31 7.94
C ALA A 64 7.61 -4.65 6.54
N TRP A 65 7.26 -3.35 6.43
CA TRP A 65 7.34 -2.58 5.17
C TRP A 65 8.60 -1.75 5.04
N GLN A 66 9.26 -1.46 6.14
CA GLN A 66 10.41 -0.57 6.13
C GLN A 66 11.59 -1.26 5.46
N ARG A 67 11.72 -1.13 4.13
CA ARG A 67 12.92 -1.56 3.42
C ARG A 67 14.15 -0.83 3.93
N GLY A 68 15.33 -1.43 3.76
CA GLY A 68 16.59 -0.79 4.11
C GLY A 68 16.81 -0.64 5.61
N GLN A 69 16.16 -1.44 6.47
CA GLN A 69 16.42 -1.41 7.91
C GLN A 69 17.92 -1.57 8.22
N ASN A 70 18.60 -2.49 7.53
CA ASN A 70 20.04 -2.69 7.69
C ASN A 70 20.85 -1.44 7.28
N ALA A 71 20.38 -0.72 6.26
CA ALA A 71 21.00 0.54 5.82
C ALA A 71 20.82 1.64 6.87
N PHE A 72 19.65 1.76 7.51
CA PHE A 72 19.44 2.70 8.61
C PHE A 72 20.32 2.40 9.83
N LEU A 73 20.42 1.13 10.21
CA LEU A 73 21.31 0.70 11.30
C LEU A 73 22.77 1.11 11.02
N LEU A 74 23.26 0.83 9.81
CA LEU A 74 24.59 1.24 9.37
C LEU A 74 24.74 2.76 9.29
N PHE A 75 23.73 3.47 8.78
CA PHE A 75 23.74 4.93 8.65
C PHE A 75 23.89 5.62 10.01
N GLY A 76 23.09 5.25 11.00
CA GLY A 76 23.23 5.77 12.36
C GLY A 76 24.60 5.45 12.98
N ALA A 77 25.10 4.23 12.77
CA ALA A 77 26.41 3.83 13.25
C ALA A 77 27.55 4.63 12.59
N LEU A 78 27.49 4.89 11.29
CA LEU A 78 28.47 5.72 10.58
C LEU A 78 28.37 7.21 10.99
N ALA A 79 27.18 7.66 11.37
CA ALA A 79 26.93 9.05 11.74
C ALA A 79 27.51 9.42 13.10
N GLY A 80 27.73 8.46 14.01
CA GLY A 80 28.16 8.80 15.38
C GLY A 80 27.38 8.05 16.45
N ALA A 81 26.16 7.64 16.15
CA ALA A 81 25.25 7.09 17.15
C ALA A 81 25.83 5.84 17.81
N ARG A 82 25.74 5.78 19.13
CA ARG A 82 26.07 4.58 19.92
C ARG A 82 25.05 3.48 19.66
N ARG A 83 23.83 3.89 19.29
CA ARG A 83 22.72 3.00 19.01
C ARG A 83 21.79 3.54 17.95
N THR A 84 21.29 2.65 17.10
CA THR A 84 20.23 2.95 16.15
C THR A 84 18.96 2.18 16.50
N ILE A 85 17.82 2.84 16.47
CA ILE A 85 16.50 2.29 16.77
C ILE A 85 15.60 2.54 15.55
N ILE A 86 14.80 1.54 15.18
CA ILE A 86 13.71 1.66 14.23
C ILE A 86 12.46 1.22 14.98
N VAL A 87 11.50 2.14 15.11
CA VAL A 87 10.22 1.91 15.76
C VAL A 87 9.11 2.07 14.74
N ASP A 88 8.02 1.33 14.92
CA ASP A 88 6.84 1.47 14.08
C ASP A 88 5.58 1.91 14.85
N ALA A 89 4.51 2.25 14.13
CA ALA A 89 3.26 2.74 14.71
C ALA A 89 2.42 1.64 15.39
N HIS A 90 2.88 0.39 15.37
CA HIS A 90 2.21 -0.79 15.90
C HIS A 90 3.09 -1.54 16.91
N GLU A 91 3.83 -0.79 17.73
CA GLU A 91 4.69 -1.29 18.82
C GLU A 91 5.90 -2.14 18.36
N GLY A 92 6.16 -2.21 17.05
CA GLY A 92 7.32 -2.87 16.50
C GLY A 92 8.61 -2.14 16.89
N TRP A 93 9.59 -2.90 17.39
CA TRP A 93 10.85 -2.36 17.88
C TRP A 93 12.05 -3.14 17.34
N ARG A 94 12.97 -2.44 16.65
CA ARG A 94 14.26 -2.99 16.23
C ARG A 94 15.39 -2.06 16.65
N GLU A 95 16.41 -2.62 17.28
CA GLU A 95 17.50 -1.82 17.88
C GLU A 95 18.84 -2.52 17.73
N GLU A 96 19.89 -1.76 17.43
CA GLU A 96 21.24 -2.30 17.32
C GLU A 96 22.31 -1.30 17.77
N GLY A 97 23.32 -1.80 18.49
CA GLY A 97 24.48 -1.01 18.88
C GLY A 97 25.46 -0.75 17.72
N ARG A 98 26.27 0.29 17.85
CA ARG A 98 27.22 0.75 16.82
C ARG A 98 28.18 -0.35 16.35
N ALA A 99 28.87 -1.02 17.27
CA ALA A 99 29.89 -2.02 16.94
C ALA A 99 29.32 -3.18 16.12
N ARG A 100 28.16 -3.71 16.55
CA ARG A 100 27.44 -4.78 15.85
C ARG A 100 26.95 -4.30 14.47
N SER A 101 26.43 -3.08 14.38
CA SER A 101 25.96 -2.51 13.12
C SER A 101 27.10 -2.38 12.11
N LEU A 102 28.28 -1.89 12.51
CA LEU A 102 29.45 -1.77 11.63
C LEU A 102 29.97 -3.15 11.17
N MET A 103 30.03 -4.13 12.08
CA MET A 103 30.54 -5.47 11.78
C MET A 103 29.57 -6.28 10.91
N ALA A 104 28.27 -6.25 11.20
CA ALA A 104 27.29 -7.14 10.59
C ALA A 104 26.57 -6.54 9.37
N SER A 105 26.50 -5.21 9.22
CA SER A 105 25.73 -4.62 8.12
C SER A 105 26.30 -4.92 6.73
N PRO A 106 27.62 -4.92 6.47
CA PRO A 106 28.14 -5.24 5.14
C PRO A 106 27.67 -6.61 4.62
N THR A 107 27.76 -7.64 5.46
CA THR A 107 27.32 -9.01 5.09
C THR A 107 25.81 -9.09 4.93
N ARG A 108 25.02 -8.41 5.78
CA ARG A 108 23.56 -8.34 5.65
C ARG A 108 23.13 -7.63 4.37
N LEU A 109 23.76 -6.51 4.02
CA LEU A 109 23.47 -5.76 2.80
C LEU A 109 23.86 -6.55 1.55
N ALA A 110 25.01 -7.22 1.57
CA ALA A 110 25.41 -8.13 0.48
C ALA A 110 24.40 -9.28 0.31
N ARG A 111 23.99 -9.92 1.41
CA ARG A 111 22.96 -10.97 1.39
C ARG A 111 21.63 -10.44 0.86
N GLU A 112 21.21 -9.25 1.28
CA GLU A 112 19.97 -8.61 0.83
C GLU A 112 20.02 -8.29 -0.67
N ALA A 113 21.15 -7.83 -1.20
CA ALA A 113 21.36 -7.62 -2.63
C ALA A 113 21.29 -8.94 -3.41
N THR A 114 21.91 -10.03 -2.91
CA THR A 114 21.84 -11.35 -3.52
C THR A 114 20.41 -11.91 -3.53
N ILE A 115 19.68 -11.79 -2.42
CA ILE A 115 18.27 -12.20 -2.34
C ILE A 115 17.43 -11.38 -3.33
N SER A 116 17.67 -10.07 -3.41
CA SER A 116 16.99 -9.17 -4.35
C SER A 116 17.23 -9.60 -5.79
N ALA A 117 18.48 -9.85 -6.19
CA ALA A 117 18.82 -10.31 -7.53
C ALA A 117 18.17 -11.67 -7.86
N ALA A 118 18.20 -12.63 -6.93
CA ALA A 118 17.56 -13.93 -7.09
C ALA A 118 16.04 -13.80 -7.25
N ALA A 119 15.40 -12.94 -6.45
CA ALA A 119 13.97 -12.65 -6.54
C ALA A 119 13.60 -12.05 -7.90
N MET A 120 14.35 -11.05 -8.37
CA MET A 120 14.16 -10.44 -9.69
C MET A 120 14.28 -11.47 -10.81
N MET A 121 15.30 -12.35 -10.77
CA MET A 121 15.48 -13.41 -11.77
C MET A 121 14.35 -14.43 -11.75
N ARG A 122 13.89 -14.84 -10.56
CA ARG A 122 12.77 -15.78 -10.41
C ARG A 122 11.47 -15.18 -10.92
N ALA A 123 11.19 -13.94 -10.55
CA ALA A 123 10.01 -13.20 -10.96
C ALA A 123 9.98 -12.99 -12.48
N ALA A 124 11.12 -12.62 -13.10
CA ALA A 124 11.22 -12.50 -14.55
C ALA A 124 10.94 -13.82 -15.29
N ARG A 125 11.42 -14.96 -14.77
CA ARG A 125 11.12 -16.30 -15.31
C ARG A 125 9.64 -16.65 -15.18
N GLN A 126 9.04 -16.40 -14.01
CA GLN A 126 7.61 -16.64 -13.80
C GLN A 126 6.74 -15.77 -14.70
N LEU A 127 7.05 -14.47 -14.80
CA LEU A 127 6.37 -13.53 -15.67
C LEU A 127 6.39 -14.00 -17.13
N ARG A 128 7.56 -14.37 -17.67
CA ARG A 128 7.66 -14.90 -19.05
C ARG A 128 6.82 -16.16 -19.24
N ARG A 129 6.82 -17.09 -18.27
CA ARG A 129 6.00 -18.30 -18.31
C ARG A 129 4.50 -17.96 -18.34
N LEU A 130 4.06 -17.00 -17.54
CA LEU A 130 2.66 -16.58 -17.47
C LEU A 130 2.25 -15.84 -18.76
N GLU A 131 3.07 -14.92 -19.26
CA GLU A 131 2.84 -14.22 -20.54
C GLU A 131 2.68 -15.20 -21.71
N LEU A 132 3.56 -16.21 -21.80
CA LEU A 132 3.46 -17.24 -22.84
C LEU A 132 2.18 -18.08 -22.72
N ALA A 133 1.80 -18.44 -21.50
CA ALA A 133 0.57 -19.19 -21.28
C ALA A 133 -0.69 -18.40 -21.63
N ILE A 134 -0.70 -17.10 -21.32
CA ILE A 134 -1.80 -16.21 -21.72
C ILE A 134 -1.89 -16.13 -23.23
N LYS A 135 -0.75 -15.94 -23.92
CA LYS A 135 -0.70 -15.95 -25.40
C LYS A 135 -1.21 -17.25 -26.02
N ARG A 136 -1.05 -18.40 -25.33
CA ARG A 136 -1.58 -19.70 -25.76
C ARG A 136 -3.06 -19.92 -25.39
N GLY A 137 -3.73 -18.94 -24.76
CA GLY A 137 -5.13 -19.04 -24.35
C GLY A 137 -5.37 -19.98 -23.16
N GLU A 138 -4.34 -20.36 -22.40
CA GLU A 138 -4.48 -21.33 -21.30
C GLU A 138 -5.26 -20.80 -20.09
N HIS A 139 -5.40 -19.48 -19.97
CA HIS A 139 -6.14 -18.83 -18.89
C HIS A 139 -7.66 -18.76 -19.14
N LEU A 140 -8.10 -18.98 -20.39
CA LEU A 140 -9.50 -18.88 -20.83
C LEU A 140 -10.20 -20.23 -20.93
N LYS A 141 -9.60 -21.31 -20.42
CA LYS A 141 -10.26 -22.62 -20.34
C LYS A 141 -10.83 -22.77 -18.93
N PRO A 142 -11.98 -22.15 -18.58
CA PRO A 142 -12.62 -22.43 -17.32
C PRO A 142 -12.85 -23.94 -17.25
N ARG A 143 -12.43 -24.56 -16.15
CA ARG A 143 -12.90 -25.91 -15.86
C ARG A 143 -14.40 -25.78 -15.71
N ALA A 144 -15.15 -26.40 -16.63
CA ALA A 144 -16.61 -26.42 -16.57
C ALA A 144 -17.03 -26.81 -15.15
N GLN A 145 -17.77 -25.93 -14.49
CA GLN A 145 -18.43 -26.29 -13.24
C GLN A 145 -19.33 -27.49 -13.56
N LYS A 146 -19.12 -28.61 -12.85
CA LYS A 146 -20.28 -29.41 -12.48
C LYS A 146 -21.05 -28.52 -11.50
N LYS A 147 -21.99 -27.72 -12.00
CA LYS A 147 -23.04 -27.17 -11.14
C LYS A 147 -23.76 -28.38 -10.56
N ASN A 148 -23.42 -28.79 -9.34
CA ASN A 148 -24.43 -29.51 -8.57
C ASN A 148 -25.54 -28.49 -8.35
N ALA A 149 -26.77 -28.85 -8.70
CA ALA A 149 -27.96 -28.01 -8.58
C ALA A 149 -28.32 -27.64 -7.12
N GLU A 150 -27.44 -27.94 -6.16
CA GLU A 150 -27.57 -27.73 -4.72
C GLU A 150 -26.64 -26.61 -4.16
N HIS A 151 -25.84 -25.92 -4.97
CA HIS A 151 -24.81 -25.02 -4.44
C HIS A 151 -25.38 -23.80 -3.69
N GLY A 152 -25.00 -23.68 -2.41
CA GLY A 152 -25.27 -22.55 -1.51
C GLY A 152 -24.52 -21.26 -1.89
N ALA A 153 -24.30 -20.38 -0.91
CA ALA A 153 -23.69 -19.05 -1.08
C ALA A 153 -22.43 -19.05 -1.98
N THR A 154 -22.33 -18.05 -2.87
CA THR A 154 -21.20 -17.84 -3.79
C THR A 154 -19.89 -17.67 -3.03
N GLU A 155 -18.86 -18.43 -3.42
CA GLU A 155 -17.53 -18.40 -2.78
C GLU A 155 -16.59 -17.44 -3.50
N ILE A 156 -16.11 -16.42 -2.79
CA ILE A 156 -15.23 -15.39 -3.33
C ILE A 156 -13.93 -15.37 -2.52
N VAL A 157 -12.78 -15.53 -3.20
CA VAL A 157 -11.50 -15.16 -2.58
C VAL A 157 -11.13 -13.75 -3.03
N TYR A 158 -11.10 -12.83 -2.07
CA TYR A 158 -10.69 -11.44 -2.29
C TYR A 158 -9.19 -11.30 -2.09
N VAL A 159 -8.46 -10.73 -3.06
CA VAL A 159 -6.99 -10.66 -3.04
C VAL A 159 -6.52 -9.22 -3.06
N ARG A 160 -5.80 -8.83 -2.00
CA ARG A 160 -5.02 -7.59 -1.92
C ARG A 160 -3.55 -7.96 -1.77
N ALA A 161 -2.72 -7.62 -2.76
CA ALA A 161 -1.33 -8.10 -2.83
C ALA A 161 -0.26 -7.01 -2.59
N THR A 162 -0.62 -5.81 -2.14
CA THR A 162 0.34 -4.74 -1.82
C THR A 162 0.77 -4.68 -0.35
N PRO A 163 2.08 -4.83 -0.05
CA PRO A 163 2.64 -4.34 1.20
C PRO A 163 2.51 -2.80 1.26
N GLY A 164 1.67 -2.30 2.15
CA GLY A 164 1.38 -0.88 2.28
C GLY A 164 0.19 -0.65 3.20
N PRO A 165 -0.11 0.62 3.54
CA PRO A 165 -1.00 1.03 4.64
C PRO A 165 -2.41 0.46 4.52
N GLY A 166 -2.60 -0.79 4.93
CA GLY A 166 -3.91 -1.45 4.94
C GLY A 166 -4.73 -1.02 6.14
N THR A 167 -4.06 -0.70 7.24
CA THR A 167 -4.65 -0.16 8.47
C THR A 167 -4.90 1.33 8.47
N GLN A 168 -4.51 2.06 7.43
CA GLN A 168 -4.86 3.48 7.34
C GLN A 168 -6.27 3.63 6.78
N LEU A 169 -7.11 4.34 7.54
CA LEU A 169 -8.43 4.75 7.08
C LEU A 169 -8.28 5.70 5.89
N GLY A 170 -9.04 5.43 4.82
CA GLY A 170 -9.02 6.21 3.60
C GLY A 170 -9.87 5.56 2.51
N GLY A 171 -9.90 6.17 1.32
CA GLY A 171 -10.76 5.73 0.22
C GLY A 171 -10.55 4.25 -0.17
N ALA A 172 -9.31 3.75 -0.14
CA ALA A 172 -9.03 2.35 -0.41
C ALA A 172 -9.64 1.40 0.62
N ALA A 173 -9.53 1.71 1.92
CA ALA A 173 -10.13 0.90 2.98
C ALA A 173 -11.66 0.96 2.93
N SER A 174 -12.25 2.15 2.73
CA SER A 174 -13.69 2.31 2.56
C SER A 174 -14.23 1.50 1.37
N HIS A 175 -13.51 1.51 0.25
CA HIS A 175 -13.84 0.73 -0.94
C HIS A 175 -13.82 -0.78 -0.67
N ILE A 176 -12.73 -1.28 -0.07
CA ILE A 176 -12.58 -2.71 0.27
C ILE A 176 -13.72 -3.18 1.16
N ASN A 177 -14.00 -2.44 2.26
CA ASN A 177 -15.07 -2.81 3.18
C ASN A 177 -16.45 -2.70 2.52
N GLY A 178 -16.69 -1.66 1.72
CA GLY A 178 -17.95 -1.52 0.98
C GLY A 178 -18.22 -2.70 0.07
N PHE A 179 -17.21 -3.16 -0.68
CA PHE A 179 -17.32 -4.35 -1.51
C PHE A 179 -17.57 -5.62 -0.69
N ILE A 180 -16.74 -5.88 0.34
CA ILE A 180 -16.84 -7.11 1.14
C ILE A 180 -18.19 -7.18 1.85
N ASN A 181 -18.61 -6.10 2.50
CA ASN A 181 -19.87 -6.06 3.24
C ASN A 181 -21.07 -6.24 2.31
N ALA A 182 -21.11 -5.54 1.17
CA ALA A 182 -22.18 -5.70 0.20
C ALA A 182 -22.23 -7.12 -0.38
N ALA A 183 -21.09 -7.75 -0.64
CA ALA A 183 -21.06 -9.13 -1.11
C ALA A 183 -21.61 -10.10 -0.06
N VAL A 184 -21.25 -9.92 1.22
CA VAL A 184 -21.77 -10.74 2.33
C VAL A 184 -23.27 -10.52 2.53
N GLU A 185 -23.75 -9.28 2.48
CA GLU A 185 -25.18 -8.94 2.57
C GLU A 185 -26.01 -9.55 1.44
N LEU A 186 -25.43 -9.65 0.23
CA LEU A 186 -26.03 -10.34 -0.92
C LEU A 186 -25.93 -11.87 -0.82
N GLY A 187 -25.40 -12.40 0.28
CA GLY A 187 -25.33 -13.83 0.56
C GLY A 187 -24.10 -14.53 -0.02
N ALA A 188 -23.02 -13.83 -0.35
CA ALA A 188 -21.74 -14.45 -0.69
C ALA A 188 -20.92 -14.79 0.56
N ARG A 189 -20.06 -15.80 0.45
CA ARG A 189 -18.98 -16.07 1.42
C ARG A 189 -17.68 -15.51 0.87
N VAL A 190 -17.07 -14.59 1.61
CA VAL A 190 -15.85 -13.89 1.18
C VAL A 190 -14.67 -14.32 2.06
N SER A 191 -13.58 -14.74 1.43
CA SER A 191 -12.31 -15.09 2.07
C SER A 191 -11.21 -14.11 1.65
N PRO A 192 -10.96 -13.04 2.42
CA PRO A 192 -9.95 -12.06 2.07
C PRO A 192 -8.53 -12.55 2.39
N LEU A 193 -7.63 -12.35 1.42
CA LEU A 193 -6.19 -12.57 1.49
C LEU A 193 -5.47 -11.23 1.32
N SER A 194 -4.63 -10.85 2.28
CA SER A 194 -3.96 -9.55 2.29
C SER A 194 -2.51 -9.63 2.78
N ASN A 195 -1.69 -8.61 2.47
CA ASN A 195 -0.32 -8.46 3.01
C ASN A 195 -0.29 -7.67 4.32
N ASP A 196 -1.43 -7.18 4.75
CA ASP A 196 -1.59 -6.43 5.97
C ASP A 196 -3.03 -6.54 6.45
N GLN A 197 -3.25 -6.12 7.69
CA GLN A 197 -4.57 -5.84 8.21
C GLN A 197 -5.33 -4.83 7.32
N ILE A 198 -6.66 -4.90 7.32
CA ILE A 198 -7.54 -4.00 6.56
C ILE A 198 -8.32 -3.15 7.56
N ALA A 199 -8.12 -1.84 7.53
CA ALA A 199 -8.77 -0.92 8.44
C ALA A 199 -10.30 -1.01 8.30
N GLY A 200 -11.00 -1.22 9.41
CA GLY A 200 -12.46 -1.26 9.46
C GLY A 200 -13.10 -2.58 8.99
N LEU A 201 -12.31 -3.61 8.69
CA LEU A 201 -12.84 -4.93 8.39
C LEU A 201 -13.38 -5.59 9.66
N ASP A 202 -14.59 -6.13 9.58
CA ASP A 202 -15.21 -6.94 10.63
C ASP A 202 -14.71 -8.39 10.52
N GLU A 203 -13.59 -8.70 11.20
CA GLU A 203 -12.96 -10.03 11.14
C GLU A 203 -13.79 -11.13 11.82
N ASP A 204 -14.76 -10.78 12.67
CA ASP A 204 -15.69 -11.74 13.27
C ASP A 204 -16.66 -12.29 12.20
N LYS A 205 -17.05 -11.44 11.24
CA LYS A 205 -17.88 -11.83 10.09
C LYS A 205 -17.07 -12.35 8.91
N THR A 206 -15.89 -11.79 8.67
CA THR A 206 -15.08 -12.08 7.49
C THR A 206 -13.61 -12.24 7.88
N PRO A 207 -13.21 -13.45 8.32
CA PRO A 207 -11.86 -13.70 8.80
C PRO A 207 -10.79 -13.36 7.76
N LEU A 208 -9.82 -12.53 8.14
CA LEU A 208 -8.74 -12.11 7.26
C LEU A 208 -7.53 -13.05 7.36
N LYS A 209 -7.06 -13.53 6.22
CA LYS A 209 -5.75 -14.21 6.14
C LYS A 209 -4.68 -13.23 5.70
N VAL A 210 -3.74 -12.95 6.60
CA VAL A 210 -2.58 -12.10 6.28
C VAL A 210 -1.35 -12.94 5.92
N ILE A 211 -0.76 -12.68 4.75
CA ILE A 211 0.55 -13.18 4.35
C ILE A 211 1.55 -12.04 4.53
N TRP A 212 2.18 -12.00 5.70
CA TRP A 212 3.04 -10.88 6.10
C TRP A 212 4.25 -10.70 5.16
N PRO A 213 4.51 -9.46 4.71
CA PRO A 213 5.71 -9.14 3.96
C PRO A 213 6.95 -9.22 4.84
N LYS A 214 8.11 -9.29 4.20
CA LYS A 214 9.41 -9.15 4.86
C LYS A 214 10.10 -7.88 4.38
N PRO A 215 10.83 -7.17 5.26
CA PRO A 215 11.52 -5.92 4.94
C PRO A 215 12.83 -6.19 4.18
N VAL A 216 12.75 -6.95 3.10
CA VAL A 216 13.88 -7.39 2.27
C VAL A 216 13.75 -6.78 0.88
N GLY A 217 14.75 -6.00 0.47
CA GLY A 217 14.82 -5.48 -0.89
C GLY A 217 15.78 -4.30 -0.99
N SER A 218 16.82 -4.47 -1.81
CA SER A 218 17.84 -3.43 -2.02
C SER A 218 17.29 -2.19 -2.75
N THR A 219 16.21 -2.34 -3.50
CA THR A 219 15.47 -1.26 -4.18
C THR A 219 13.98 -1.39 -3.91
N ARG A 220 13.19 -0.37 -4.27
CA ARG A 220 11.73 -0.43 -4.12
C ARG A 220 11.14 -1.56 -4.97
N ALA A 221 11.47 -1.62 -6.26
CA ALA A 221 11.03 -2.72 -7.13
C ALA A 221 11.44 -4.11 -6.60
N ALA A 222 12.67 -4.26 -6.10
CA ALA A 222 13.12 -5.54 -5.53
C ALA A 222 12.32 -5.94 -4.28
N PHE A 223 12.01 -4.99 -3.40
CA PHE A 223 11.16 -5.21 -2.23
C PHE A 223 9.75 -5.64 -2.64
N ASP A 224 9.12 -4.91 -3.57
CA ASP A 224 7.77 -5.22 -4.03
C ASP A 224 7.73 -6.60 -4.73
N ILE A 225 8.72 -6.92 -5.57
CA ILE A 225 8.81 -8.20 -6.27
C ILE A 225 9.09 -9.37 -5.33
N TYR A 226 9.99 -9.21 -4.37
CA TYR A 226 10.27 -10.24 -3.36
C TYR A 226 9.01 -10.58 -2.56
N ASN A 227 8.26 -9.56 -2.14
CA ASN A 227 7.03 -9.77 -1.38
C ASN A 227 5.90 -10.31 -2.24
N ASN A 228 5.80 -9.93 -3.51
CA ASN A 228 4.85 -10.55 -4.45
C ASN A 228 5.15 -12.03 -4.71
N LEU A 229 6.42 -12.45 -4.72
CA LEU A 229 6.77 -13.88 -4.80
C LEU A 229 6.27 -14.66 -3.58
N LEU A 230 6.48 -14.13 -2.38
CA LEU A 230 6.01 -14.74 -1.12
C LEU A 230 4.48 -14.79 -1.09
N PHE A 231 3.84 -13.66 -1.36
CA PHE A 231 2.40 -13.51 -1.35
C PHE A 231 1.73 -14.41 -2.38
N THR A 232 2.21 -14.40 -3.63
CA THR A 232 1.65 -15.26 -4.69
C THR A 232 1.74 -16.74 -4.34
N HIS A 233 2.85 -17.18 -3.73
CA HIS A 233 2.97 -18.57 -3.31
C HIS A 233 1.93 -18.95 -2.25
N GLY A 234 1.82 -18.15 -1.18
CA GLY A 234 0.83 -18.41 -0.12
C GLY A 234 -0.61 -18.29 -0.61
N ALA A 235 -0.93 -17.23 -1.35
CA ALA A 235 -2.27 -16.98 -1.84
C ALA A 235 -2.75 -18.05 -2.82
N ALA A 236 -1.87 -18.53 -3.72
CA ALA A 236 -2.22 -19.63 -4.62
C ALA A 236 -2.57 -20.92 -3.85
N LEU A 237 -1.83 -21.26 -2.79
CA LEU A 237 -2.14 -22.43 -1.97
C LEU A 237 -3.48 -22.30 -1.24
N GLU A 238 -3.78 -21.13 -0.67
CA GLU A 238 -5.07 -20.90 0.01
C GLU A 238 -6.23 -20.93 -1.00
N ILE A 239 -6.08 -20.32 -2.17
CA ILE A 239 -7.10 -20.34 -3.24
C ILE A 239 -7.31 -21.76 -3.78
N GLU A 240 -6.23 -22.53 -3.97
CA GLU A 240 -6.32 -23.93 -4.38
C GLU A 240 -7.09 -24.80 -3.38
N ARG A 241 -6.94 -24.53 -2.08
CA ARG A 241 -7.69 -25.23 -1.02
C ARG A 241 -9.15 -24.78 -0.96
N ALA A 242 -9.40 -23.48 -1.06
CA ALA A 242 -10.73 -22.89 -0.94
C ALA A 242 -11.62 -23.22 -2.15
N GLN A 243 -11.04 -23.41 -3.34
CA GLN A 243 -11.79 -23.70 -4.57
C GLN A 243 -12.97 -22.72 -4.80
N PRO A 244 -12.72 -21.39 -4.81
CA PRO A 244 -13.79 -20.39 -4.90
C PRO A 244 -14.43 -20.34 -6.28
N ASP A 245 -15.66 -19.86 -6.38
CA ASP A 245 -16.32 -19.65 -7.67
C ASP A 245 -15.53 -18.69 -8.55
N PHE A 246 -14.95 -17.64 -7.96
CA PHE A 246 -14.04 -16.73 -8.63
C PHE A 246 -13.04 -16.08 -7.67
N ILE A 247 -11.96 -15.56 -8.25
CA ILE A 247 -10.93 -14.78 -7.54
C ILE A 247 -11.17 -13.31 -7.87
N TYR A 248 -11.37 -12.48 -6.85
CA TYR A 248 -11.54 -11.04 -7.02
C TYR A 248 -10.27 -10.33 -6.52
N GLN A 249 -9.44 -9.84 -7.44
CA GLN A 249 -8.15 -9.24 -7.12
C GLN A 249 -8.17 -7.72 -7.32
N ARG A 250 -7.79 -6.99 -6.27
CA ARG A 250 -7.41 -5.57 -6.40
C ARG A 250 -6.01 -5.44 -6.99
N TYR A 251 -5.92 -4.83 -8.17
CA TYR A 251 -4.65 -4.65 -8.85
C TYR A 251 -3.67 -3.81 -8.03
N SER A 252 -2.40 -4.19 -8.11
CA SER A 252 -1.31 -3.44 -7.49
C SER A 252 0.05 -3.77 -8.10
N ARG A 253 1.06 -2.97 -7.74
CA ARG A 253 2.41 -3.03 -8.31
C ARG A 253 3.01 -4.40 -8.27
N PHE A 254 3.49 -4.83 -9.44
CA PHE A 254 4.18 -6.10 -9.65
C PHE A 254 3.38 -7.30 -9.14
N SER A 255 2.06 -7.22 -8.97
CA SER A 255 1.24 -8.32 -8.47
C SER A 255 0.83 -9.27 -9.60
N TRP A 256 0.72 -10.57 -9.29
CA TRP A 256 0.20 -11.58 -10.23
C TRP A 256 -0.45 -12.78 -9.50
N ALA A 257 -0.77 -12.65 -8.21
CA ALA A 257 -1.25 -13.75 -7.39
C ALA A 257 -2.53 -14.37 -7.93
N GLY A 258 -3.49 -13.54 -8.32
CA GLY A 258 -4.75 -13.95 -8.95
C GLY A 258 -4.55 -14.60 -10.32
N VAL A 259 -3.56 -14.15 -11.12
CA VAL A 259 -3.22 -14.78 -12.41
C VAL A 259 -2.68 -16.19 -12.20
N GLU A 260 -1.73 -16.36 -11.27
CA GLU A 260 -1.17 -17.68 -10.95
C GLU A 260 -2.26 -18.61 -10.38
N ALA A 261 -3.04 -18.13 -9.41
CA ALA A 261 -4.08 -18.92 -8.76
C ALA A 261 -5.22 -19.30 -9.73
N SER A 262 -5.64 -18.38 -10.59
CA SER A 262 -6.63 -18.64 -11.64
C SER A 262 -6.16 -19.75 -12.57
N ARG A 263 -4.89 -19.73 -13.00
CA ARG A 263 -4.34 -20.79 -13.85
C ARG A 263 -4.25 -22.15 -13.17
N ARG A 264 -3.94 -22.19 -11.88
CA ARG A 264 -3.80 -23.45 -11.14
C ARG A 264 -5.13 -24.09 -10.82
N THR A 265 -6.14 -23.28 -10.52
CA THR A 265 -7.47 -23.76 -10.14
C THR A 265 -8.46 -23.85 -11.31
N GLY A 266 -8.20 -23.11 -12.39
CA GLY A 266 -9.13 -22.92 -13.50
C GLY A 266 -10.30 -21.99 -13.17
N ARG A 267 -10.25 -21.27 -12.03
CA ARG A 267 -11.29 -20.32 -11.61
C ARG A 267 -11.06 -18.94 -12.25
N PRO A 268 -12.13 -18.23 -12.66
CA PRO A 268 -11.99 -16.93 -13.31
C PRO A 268 -11.38 -15.88 -12.37
N LEU A 269 -10.52 -15.03 -12.95
CA LEU A 269 -9.96 -13.85 -12.30
C LEU A 269 -10.81 -12.63 -12.66
N PHE A 270 -11.39 -11.99 -11.66
CA PHE A 270 -11.98 -10.66 -11.74
C PHE A 270 -10.98 -9.65 -11.18
N LEU A 271 -10.65 -8.63 -11.98
CA LEU A 271 -9.63 -7.66 -11.65
C LEU A 271 -10.27 -6.32 -11.33
N GLU A 272 -10.18 -5.87 -10.09
CA GLU A 272 -10.46 -4.48 -9.73
C GLU A 272 -9.26 -3.61 -10.11
N TYR A 273 -9.48 -2.68 -11.04
CA TYR A 273 -8.49 -1.78 -11.59
C TYR A 273 -8.86 -0.33 -11.25
N ASN A 274 -8.27 0.17 -10.17
CA ASN A 274 -8.51 1.54 -9.68
C ASN A 274 -7.59 2.60 -10.32
N GLY A 275 -6.77 2.21 -11.28
CA GLY A 275 -5.80 3.07 -11.94
C GLY A 275 -4.51 2.35 -12.31
N SER A 276 -3.78 2.94 -13.25
CA SER A 276 -2.49 2.41 -13.70
C SER A 276 -1.39 2.67 -12.68
N GLU A 277 -0.78 1.59 -12.19
CA GLU A 277 0.40 1.69 -11.32
C GLU A 277 1.63 2.13 -12.12
N VAL A 278 1.64 1.92 -13.45
CA VAL A 278 2.66 2.50 -14.34
C VAL A 278 2.56 4.02 -14.37
N TRP A 279 1.34 4.55 -14.46
CA TRP A 279 1.09 5.99 -14.44
C TRP A 279 1.49 6.58 -13.08
N VAL A 280 1.04 5.98 -11.98
CA VAL A 280 1.45 6.37 -10.61
C VAL A 280 2.97 6.30 -10.47
N GLY A 281 3.60 5.24 -10.97
CA GLY A 281 5.04 5.04 -10.96
C GLY A 281 5.84 6.09 -11.74
N ARG A 282 5.23 6.71 -12.74
CA ARG A 282 5.84 7.74 -13.58
C ARG A 282 5.73 9.13 -12.95
N TYR A 283 4.56 9.47 -12.41
CA TYR A 283 4.24 10.83 -12.01
C TYR A 283 4.27 11.08 -10.50
N TRP A 284 3.94 10.08 -9.66
CA TRP A 284 3.74 10.29 -8.22
C TRP A 284 4.65 9.46 -7.32
N ASP A 285 4.82 8.16 -7.57
CA ASP A 285 5.59 7.26 -6.69
C ASP A 285 6.60 6.41 -7.48
N ARG A 286 7.79 6.96 -7.72
CA ARG A 286 8.83 6.32 -8.53
C ARG A 286 9.29 4.99 -7.92
N VAL A 287 8.90 3.90 -8.55
CA VAL A 287 9.24 2.52 -8.14
C VAL A 287 10.58 2.02 -8.67
N GLY A 288 11.07 2.60 -9.76
CA GLY A 288 12.11 1.99 -10.59
C GLY A 288 11.55 0.84 -11.44
N SER A 289 12.24 0.52 -12.55
CA SER A 289 11.85 -0.60 -13.43
C SER A 289 10.43 -0.49 -14.05
N LEU A 290 10.03 0.70 -14.52
CA LEU A 290 8.71 0.94 -15.11
C LEU A 290 8.33 -0.06 -16.22
N GLY A 291 9.27 -0.42 -17.11
CA GLY A 291 8.99 -1.40 -18.16
C GLY A 291 8.69 -2.81 -17.63
N LEU A 292 9.20 -3.16 -16.44
CA LEU A 292 8.80 -4.41 -15.78
C LEU A 292 7.42 -4.29 -15.15
N LEU A 293 7.10 -3.15 -14.53
CA LEU A 293 5.77 -2.90 -13.96
C LEU A 293 4.69 -2.96 -15.05
N GLU A 294 4.94 -2.34 -16.20
CA GLU A 294 4.04 -2.36 -17.36
C GLU A 294 3.73 -3.79 -17.83
N ARG A 295 4.73 -4.67 -17.85
CA ARG A 295 4.51 -6.09 -18.19
C ARG A 295 3.60 -6.80 -17.19
N TYR A 296 3.74 -6.53 -15.89
CA TYR A 296 2.83 -7.09 -14.88
C TYR A 296 1.41 -6.51 -14.98
N GLU A 297 1.26 -5.22 -15.27
CA GLU A 297 -0.04 -4.59 -15.51
C GLU A 297 -0.75 -5.25 -16.69
N ARG A 298 -0.06 -5.34 -17.83
CA ARG A 298 -0.56 -6.01 -19.03
C ARG A 298 -0.88 -7.49 -18.79
N LEU A 299 -0.07 -8.19 -17.99
CA LEU A 299 -0.33 -9.58 -17.63
C LEU A 299 -1.69 -9.75 -16.93
N ASN A 300 -1.98 -8.91 -15.94
CA ASN A 300 -3.23 -9.01 -15.18
C ASN A 300 -4.44 -8.62 -16.03
N LEU A 301 -4.34 -7.53 -16.79
CA LEU A 301 -5.39 -7.09 -17.71
C LEU A 301 -5.70 -8.16 -18.76
N ALA A 302 -4.68 -8.80 -19.33
CA ALA A 302 -4.87 -9.86 -20.31
C ALA A 302 -5.49 -11.12 -19.69
N ALA A 303 -5.07 -11.51 -18.48
CA ALA A 303 -5.53 -12.70 -17.78
C ALA A 303 -6.96 -12.59 -17.22
N ALA A 304 -7.43 -11.37 -16.95
CA ALA A 304 -8.71 -11.15 -16.30
C ALA A 304 -9.89 -11.55 -17.22
N ALA A 305 -10.87 -12.24 -16.63
CA ALA A 305 -12.14 -12.53 -17.27
C ALA A 305 -13.02 -11.26 -17.35
N ARG A 306 -12.95 -10.41 -16.32
CA ARG A 306 -13.55 -9.07 -16.26
C ARG A 306 -12.63 -8.11 -15.53
N VAL A 307 -12.64 -6.85 -15.95
CA VAL A 307 -11.88 -5.75 -15.37
C VAL A 307 -12.87 -4.69 -14.89
N PHE A 308 -12.93 -4.48 -13.57
CA PHE A 308 -13.82 -3.52 -12.94
C PHE A 308 -13.09 -2.19 -12.75
N VAL A 309 -13.65 -1.11 -13.26
CA VAL A 309 -13.10 0.25 -13.13
C VAL A 309 -14.12 1.18 -12.49
N VAL A 310 -13.65 2.19 -11.75
CA VAL A 310 -14.52 3.07 -10.96
C VAL A 310 -15.06 4.28 -11.73
N SER A 311 -14.69 4.46 -13.00
CA SER A 311 -15.13 5.60 -13.81
C SER A 311 -15.02 5.34 -15.30
N GLU A 312 -15.76 6.14 -16.09
CA GLU A 312 -15.63 6.13 -17.56
C GLU A 312 -14.23 6.59 -18.00
N VAL A 313 -13.57 7.47 -17.25
CA VAL A 313 -12.20 7.91 -17.55
C VAL A 313 -11.24 6.71 -17.56
N GLU A 314 -11.36 5.82 -16.57
CA GLU A 314 -10.54 4.61 -16.50
C GLU A 314 -10.90 3.60 -17.60
N ARG A 315 -12.20 3.47 -17.96
CA ARG A 315 -12.58 2.68 -19.13
C ARG A 315 -11.91 3.20 -20.41
N GLN A 316 -11.96 4.50 -20.67
CA GLN A 316 -11.29 5.10 -21.83
C GLN A 316 -9.77 4.92 -21.80
N ASN A 317 -9.14 4.97 -20.62
CA ASN A 317 -7.73 4.66 -20.45
C ASN A 317 -7.40 3.21 -20.86
N LEU A 318 -8.22 2.24 -20.42
CA LEU A 318 -8.03 0.83 -20.75
C LEU A 318 -8.28 0.53 -22.22
N LEU A 319 -9.30 1.14 -22.83
CA LEU A 319 -9.55 1.02 -24.28
C LEU A 319 -8.36 1.54 -25.08
N ARG A 320 -7.79 2.70 -24.73
CA ARG A 320 -6.55 3.22 -25.33
C ARG A 320 -5.35 2.32 -25.12
N ALA A 321 -5.30 1.59 -24.01
CA ALA A 321 -4.27 0.60 -23.72
C ALA A 321 -4.49 -0.75 -24.45
N GLY A 322 -5.57 -0.88 -25.22
CA GLY A 322 -5.88 -2.07 -26.02
C GLY A 322 -6.57 -3.19 -25.25
N VAL A 323 -7.23 -2.88 -24.13
CA VAL A 323 -8.10 -3.84 -23.43
C VAL A 323 -9.43 -3.95 -24.19
N GLU A 324 -9.88 -5.17 -24.43
CA GLU A 324 -11.18 -5.48 -25.06
C GLU A 324 -12.32 -4.87 -24.23
N ASP A 325 -13.24 -4.18 -24.91
CA ASP A 325 -14.34 -3.46 -24.26
C ASP A 325 -15.26 -4.39 -23.47
N GLU A 326 -15.51 -5.59 -24.00
CA GLU A 326 -16.37 -6.61 -23.41
C GLU A 326 -15.84 -7.14 -22.07
N LYS A 327 -14.55 -6.92 -21.77
CA LYS A 327 -13.96 -7.24 -20.47
C LYS A 327 -14.21 -6.15 -19.44
N ILE A 328 -14.41 -4.90 -19.86
CA ILE A 328 -14.43 -3.74 -18.97
C ILE A 328 -15.84 -3.55 -18.41
N VAL A 329 -15.93 -3.43 -17.08
CA VAL A 329 -17.16 -3.13 -16.36
C VAL A 329 -16.95 -1.85 -15.57
N VAL A 330 -17.73 -0.81 -15.88
CA VAL A 330 -17.71 0.45 -15.11
C VAL A 330 -18.61 0.27 -13.89
N ASN A 331 -18.02 0.28 -12.71
CA ASN A 331 -18.70 0.16 -11.42
C ASN A 331 -18.21 1.27 -10.48
N PRO A 332 -18.87 2.44 -10.48
CA PRO A 332 -18.48 3.57 -9.63
C PRO A 332 -18.60 3.24 -8.14
N ASN A 333 -17.76 3.90 -7.33
CA ASN A 333 -17.82 3.73 -5.88
C ASN A 333 -19.14 4.26 -5.32
N GLY A 334 -19.77 3.47 -4.44
CA GLY A 334 -20.95 3.87 -3.69
C GLY A 334 -20.61 4.63 -2.41
N VAL A 335 -21.65 5.17 -1.79
CA VAL A 335 -21.61 5.76 -0.44
C VAL A 335 -22.77 5.21 0.37
N ASP A 336 -22.54 5.00 1.67
CA ASP A 336 -23.58 4.61 2.62
C ASP A 336 -24.53 5.80 2.86
N ALA A 337 -25.72 5.75 2.28
CA ALA A 337 -26.70 6.83 2.36
C ALA A 337 -27.37 6.94 3.74
N GLU A 338 -27.33 5.89 4.57
CA GLU A 338 -27.86 5.94 5.94
C GLU A 338 -26.89 6.69 6.86
N ARG A 339 -25.58 6.47 6.65
CA ARG A 339 -24.52 7.17 7.36
C ARG A 339 -24.29 8.60 6.86
N PHE A 340 -24.30 8.81 5.55
CA PHE A 340 -24.00 10.10 4.92
C PHE A 340 -25.27 10.75 4.38
N GLN A 341 -26.03 11.37 5.28
CA GLN A 341 -27.28 12.06 4.97
C GLN A 341 -27.24 13.55 5.35
N PRO A 342 -28.06 14.42 4.72
CA PRO A 342 -28.15 15.83 5.09
C PRO A 342 -28.53 16.06 6.56
N ASN A 343 -28.18 17.23 7.10
CA ASN A 343 -28.64 17.74 8.41
C ASN A 343 -28.12 17.02 9.68
N ILE A 344 -27.09 16.18 9.60
CA ILE A 344 -26.56 15.40 10.74
C ILE A 344 -25.41 16.06 11.54
N GLY A 345 -25.30 17.40 11.55
CA GLY A 345 -24.32 18.08 12.42
C GLY A 345 -23.77 19.44 11.96
N GLY A 346 -24.09 19.88 10.74
CA GLY A 346 -23.51 21.12 10.17
C GLY A 346 -23.71 22.38 11.02
N SER A 347 -24.87 22.53 11.68
CA SER A 347 -25.16 23.68 12.54
C SER A 347 -24.28 23.73 13.79
N ARG A 348 -23.94 22.56 14.36
CA ARG A 348 -23.06 22.45 15.53
C ARG A 348 -21.64 22.84 15.16
N VAL A 349 -21.11 22.27 14.07
CA VAL A 349 -19.76 22.57 13.56
C VAL A 349 -19.61 24.06 13.22
N ARG A 350 -20.62 24.66 12.57
CA ARG A 350 -20.61 26.11 12.31
C ARG A 350 -20.48 26.94 13.59
N LYS A 351 -21.22 26.58 14.64
CA LYS A 351 -21.15 27.26 15.94
C LYS A 351 -19.78 27.10 16.61
N GLU A 352 -19.22 25.88 16.60
CA GLU A 352 -17.91 25.57 17.18
C GLU A 352 -16.78 26.33 16.48
N LEU A 353 -16.88 26.52 15.15
CA LEU A 353 -15.90 27.26 14.36
C LEU A 353 -16.17 28.78 14.30
N GLY A 354 -17.20 29.28 14.98
CA GLY A 354 -17.55 30.71 14.98
C GLY A 354 -18.07 31.23 13.63
N ILE A 355 -18.62 30.35 12.79
CA ILE A 355 -19.08 30.68 11.43
C ILE A 355 -20.53 31.16 11.48
N GLY A 356 -20.74 32.39 11.02
CA GLY A 356 -22.04 33.03 10.92
C GLY A 356 -22.99 32.32 9.96
N ARG A 357 -24.30 32.54 10.15
CA ARG A 357 -25.36 31.96 9.29
C ARG A 357 -25.26 32.39 7.82
N ASN A 358 -24.71 33.59 7.60
CA ASN A 358 -24.56 34.20 6.27
C ASN A 358 -23.13 34.09 5.71
N GLU A 359 -22.25 33.33 6.37
CA GLU A 359 -20.90 33.04 5.87
C GLU A 359 -20.89 31.69 5.13
N THR A 360 -20.17 31.65 4.02
CA THR A 360 -19.90 30.41 3.27
C THR A 360 -18.74 29.68 3.93
N LEU A 361 -18.93 28.41 4.30
CA LEU A 361 -17.85 27.56 4.80
C LEU A 361 -17.34 26.68 3.66
N VAL A 362 -16.05 26.75 3.36
CA VAL A 362 -15.39 25.86 2.40
C VAL A 362 -14.48 24.90 3.15
N GLY A 363 -14.75 23.61 3.03
CA GLY A 363 -13.97 22.56 3.68
C GLY A 363 -13.15 21.74 2.69
N PHE A 364 -11.96 21.31 3.11
CA PHE A 364 -11.18 20.29 2.42
C PHE A 364 -11.13 19.02 3.26
N VAL A 365 -11.46 17.89 2.65
CA VAL A 365 -11.32 16.56 3.25
C VAL A 365 -10.51 15.69 2.30
N GLY A 366 -9.28 15.37 2.70
CA GLY A 366 -8.37 14.56 1.90
C GLY A 366 -6.99 14.50 2.53
N THR A 367 -6.09 13.76 1.89
CA THR A 367 -4.67 13.76 2.27
C THR A 367 -3.93 14.89 1.57
N PHE A 368 -2.74 15.25 2.05
CA PHE A 368 -1.83 16.17 1.36
C PHE A 368 -1.07 15.49 0.20
N GLY A 369 -1.60 14.40 -0.35
CA GLY A 369 -1.08 13.78 -1.57
C GLY A 369 -1.19 14.77 -2.75
N PRO A 370 -0.21 14.77 -3.67
CA PRO A 370 -0.16 15.74 -4.76
C PRO A 370 -1.42 15.73 -5.65
N TRP A 371 -2.10 14.59 -5.75
CA TRP A 371 -3.32 14.40 -6.52
C TRP A 371 -4.57 15.06 -5.91
N HIS A 372 -4.54 15.47 -4.64
CA HIS A 372 -5.67 16.16 -4.01
C HIS A 372 -5.66 17.68 -4.25
N GLY A 373 -4.61 18.23 -4.88
CA GLY A 373 -4.61 19.64 -5.29
C GLY A 373 -4.61 20.66 -4.15
N VAL A 374 -4.15 20.27 -2.95
CA VAL A 374 -4.22 21.16 -1.77
C VAL A 374 -3.43 22.46 -1.95
N LEU A 375 -2.34 22.43 -2.71
CA LEU A 375 -1.59 23.65 -3.04
C LEU A 375 -2.41 24.59 -3.93
N VAL A 376 -3.21 24.06 -4.86
CA VAL A 376 -4.13 24.86 -5.69
C VAL A 376 -5.21 25.49 -4.82
N LEU A 377 -5.73 24.76 -3.82
CA LEU A 377 -6.66 25.33 -2.85
C LEU A 377 -6.00 26.48 -2.06
N ALA A 378 -4.76 26.32 -1.61
CA ALA A 378 -4.02 27.37 -0.90
C ALA A 378 -3.78 28.60 -1.77
N GLU A 379 -3.50 28.43 -3.07
CA GLU A 379 -3.40 29.52 -4.03
C GLU A 379 -4.75 30.22 -4.24
N ALA A 380 -5.84 29.46 -4.37
CA ALA A 380 -7.18 30.01 -4.50
C ALA A 380 -7.58 30.86 -3.28
N ILE A 381 -7.22 30.42 -2.06
CA ILE A 381 -7.45 31.19 -0.83
C ILE A 381 -6.74 32.56 -0.88
N LYS A 382 -5.52 32.63 -1.42
CA LYS A 382 -4.78 33.90 -1.56
C LYS A 382 -5.42 34.86 -2.56
N LEU A 383 -6.19 34.35 -3.51
CA LEU A 383 -6.89 35.15 -4.53
C LEU A 383 -8.24 35.68 -4.02
N MET A 384 -8.69 35.27 -2.83
CA MET A 384 -9.95 35.73 -2.27
C MET A 384 -9.87 37.20 -1.83
N PRO A 385 -10.88 38.02 -2.16
CA PRO A 385 -10.99 39.38 -1.63
C PRO A 385 -11.01 39.39 -0.09
N GLY A 386 -10.38 40.39 0.52
CA GLY A 386 -10.32 40.50 1.99
C GLY A 386 -11.69 40.74 2.66
N ASP A 387 -12.69 41.17 1.91
CA ASP A 387 -14.08 41.36 2.34
C ASP A 387 -14.99 40.15 2.02
N ALA A 388 -14.43 39.08 1.43
CA ALA A 388 -15.19 37.87 1.15
C ALA A 388 -15.69 37.22 2.45
N ARG A 389 -16.99 36.93 2.50
CA ARG A 389 -17.64 36.21 3.63
C ARG A 389 -17.46 34.70 3.50
N VAL A 390 -16.23 34.27 3.25
CA VAL A 390 -15.84 32.86 3.08
C VAL A 390 -14.90 32.47 4.21
N ARG A 391 -15.18 31.33 4.84
CA ARG A 391 -14.41 30.74 5.94
C ARG A 391 -13.78 29.43 5.50
#